data_AF-A0A9D5VGK1-F1
#
_entry.id   AF-A0A9D5VGK1-F1
#
_cell.length_a   1.000
_cell.length_b   1.000
_cell.length_c   1.000
_cell.angle_alpha   90.00
_cell.angle_beta   90.00
_cell.angle_gamma   90.00
#
_symmetry.space_group_name_H-M   'P 1'
#
loop_
_entity.id
_entity.type
_entity.pdbx_description
1 polymer ?
#
loop_
_entity_poly.entity_id
_entity_poly.type
_entity_poly.pdbx_seq_one_letter_code
_entity_poly.pdbx_strand_id
1 'polypeptide(L)'
;MKKSAKFLAWLFACGCLLLTGASFAGPGSPDPALIKGPDSCGKECHKDESAVWVETKHAASFRTLEQEKKVGEILTNLGLKGSMRRAEPCQGCHYTMQMVNGYP
;
A
#
# COMPACT_ATOMS: atom_id res chain seq x y z
N MET A 1 38.78 10.71 39.37
CA MET A 1 38.68 9.44 38.60
C MET A 1 37.26 8.83 38.55
N LYS A 2 36.40 8.97 39.57
CA LYS A 2 35.06 8.33 39.61
C LYS A 2 33.96 9.00 38.76
N LYS A 3 34.18 10.23 38.27
CA LYS A 3 33.18 11.00 37.49
C LYS A 3 33.22 10.68 35.98
N SER A 4 34.38 10.31 35.42
CA SER A 4 34.51 9.90 34.01
C SER A 4 33.85 8.56 33.71
N ALA A 5 33.88 7.60 34.65
CA ALA A 5 33.26 6.29 34.46
C ALA A 5 31.73 6.36 34.34
N LYS A 6 31.09 7.30 35.03
CA LYS A 6 29.64 7.53 34.96
C LYS A 6 29.23 8.24 33.67
N PHE A 7 30.08 9.13 33.16
CA PHE A 7 29.86 9.83 31.89
C PHE A 7 30.00 8.90 30.68
N LEU A 8 30.98 7.98 30.74
CA LEU A 8 31.21 6.97 29.71
C LEU A 8 30.10 5.89 29.70
N ALA A 9 29.59 5.51 30.88
CA ALA A 9 28.45 4.59 31.00
C ALA A 9 27.13 5.20 30.49
N TRP A 10 26.93 6.51 30.64
CA TRP A 10 25.75 7.20 30.12
C TRP A 10 25.78 7.35 28.60
N LEU A 11 26.97 7.57 28.01
CA LEU A 11 27.16 7.57 26.55
C LEU A 11 26.95 6.18 25.94
N PHE A 12 27.31 5.10 26.64
CA PHE A 12 27.01 3.73 26.21
C PHE A 12 25.52 3.39 26.29
N ALA A 13 24.82 3.85 27.32
CA ALA A 13 23.37 3.62 27.48
C ALA A 13 22.53 4.40 26.45
N CYS A 14 22.91 5.63 26.08
CA CYS A 14 22.25 6.37 24.99
C CYS A 14 22.66 5.87 23.59
N GLY A 15 23.90 5.37 23.42
CA GLY A 15 24.37 4.82 22.15
C GLY A 15 23.72 3.48 21.79
N CYS A 16 23.42 2.62 22.77
CA CYS A 16 22.76 1.34 22.54
C CYS A 16 21.27 1.45 22.18
N LEU A 17 20.60 2.58 22.43
CA LEU A 17 19.21 2.79 22.06
C LEU A 17 19.02 3.17 20.58
N LEU A 18 20.10 3.47 19.86
CA LEU A 18 20.06 3.84 18.44
C LEU A 18 20.23 2.65 17.48
N LEU A 19 20.49 1.43 17.99
CA LEU A 19 20.82 0.26 17.17
C LEU A 19 19.69 -0.77 17.04
N THR A 20 18.54 -0.55 17.67
CA THR A 20 17.37 -1.45 17.56
C THR A 20 16.30 -0.97 16.56
N GLY A 21 16.59 0.10 15.81
CA GLY A 21 15.73 0.61 14.73
C GLY A 21 15.84 -0.19 13.42
N ALA A 22 15.98 -1.51 13.47
CA ALA A 22 15.77 -2.34 12.30
C ALA A 22 14.29 -2.26 11.93
N SER A 23 13.96 -1.26 11.12
CA SER A 23 12.65 -1.15 10.48
C SER A 23 12.47 -2.44 9.69
N PHE A 24 11.55 -3.28 10.12
CA PHE A 24 11.05 -4.38 9.29
C PHE A 24 10.40 -3.72 8.08
N ALA A 25 11.19 -3.50 7.02
CA ALA A 25 10.66 -3.20 5.71
C ALA A 25 9.91 -4.45 5.29
N GLY A 26 8.58 -4.44 5.47
CA GLY A 26 7.72 -5.38 4.79
C GLY A 26 7.97 -5.33 3.28
N PRO A 27 7.54 -6.34 2.52
CA PRO A 27 7.66 -6.28 1.07
C PRO A 27 7.07 -4.96 0.59
N GLY A 28 7.92 -4.11 -0.01
CA GLY A 28 7.50 -2.81 -0.49
C GLY A 28 6.40 -2.93 -1.53
N SER A 29 5.54 -1.92 -1.63
CA SER A 29 4.55 -1.84 -2.70
C SER A 29 5.25 -2.04 -4.07
N PRO A 30 4.62 -2.76 -5.02
CA PRO A 30 5.22 -2.98 -6.33
C PRO A 30 5.52 -1.63 -7.01
N ASP A 31 6.61 -1.56 -7.79
CA ASP A 31 6.93 -0.38 -8.58
C ASP A 31 5.77 -0.07 -9.56
N PRO A 32 5.07 1.06 -9.41
CA PRO A 32 3.94 1.42 -10.26
C PRO A 32 4.30 1.53 -11.75
N ALA A 33 5.57 1.77 -12.09
CA ALA A 33 6.03 1.84 -13.47
C ALA A 33 6.10 0.45 -14.15
N LEU A 34 6.22 -0.61 -13.34
CA LEU A 34 6.29 -2.00 -13.82
C LEU A 34 4.92 -2.69 -13.81
N ILE A 35 3.92 -2.12 -13.15
CA ILE A 35 2.56 -2.67 -13.11
C ILE A 35 1.92 -2.59 -14.51
N LYS A 36 1.29 -3.69 -14.92
CA LYS A 36 0.50 -3.81 -16.16
C LYS A 36 -0.92 -4.25 -15.82
N GLY A 37 -1.88 -3.80 -16.62
CA GLY A 37 -3.28 -4.18 -16.48
C GLY A 37 -3.54 -5.64 -16.89
N PRO A 38 -4.69 -6.21 -16.51
CA PRO A 38 -5.06 -7.61 -16.78
C PRO A 38 -5.02 -7.95 -18.29
N ASP A 39 -5.33 -6.96 -19.14
CA ASP A 39 -5.27 -7.07 -20.59
C ASP A 39 -3.89 -7.50 -21.12
N SER A 40 -2.80 -7.10 -20.47
CA SER A 40 -1.45 -7.50 -20.87
C SER A 40 -1.21 -9.01 -20.70
N CYS A 41 -1.97 -9.66 -19.82
CA CYS A 41 -1.90 -11.10 -19.57
C CYS A 41 -2.99 -11.84 -20.38
N GLY A 42 -4.21 -11.31 -20.37
CA GLY A 42 -5.41 -12.00 -20.81
C GLY A 42 -5.75 -11.88 -22.29
N LYS A 43 -5.31 -10.81 -22.99
CA LYS A 43 -5.73 -10.59 -24.39
C LYS A 43 -5.26 -11.68 -25.33
N GLU A 44 -4.04 -12.18 -25.15
CA GLU A 44 -3.42 -13.12 -26.09
C GLU A 44 -3.21 -14.51 -25.51
N CYS A 45 -2.65 -14.60 -24.29
CA CYS A 45 -2.13 -15.86 -23.75
C CYS A 45 -2.98 -16.48 -22.63
N HIS A 46 -3.54 -15.68 -21.72
CA HIS A 46 -4.31 -16.16 -20.55
C HIS A 46 -5.80 -15.82 -20.67
N LYS A 47 -6.39 -16.19 -21.82
CA LYS A 47 -7.76 -15.82 -22.18
C LYS A 47 -8.79 -16.43 -21.23
N ASP A 48 -8.62 -17.71 -20.92
CA ASP A 48 -9.57 -18.44 -20.08
C ASP A 48 -9.50 -17.96 -18.63
N GLU A 49 -8.29 -17.76 -18.08
CA GLU A 49 -8.13 -17.19 -16.74
C GLU A 49 -8.68 -15.77 -16.67
N SER A 50 -8.44 -14.96 -17.71
CA SER A 50 -8.95 -13.59 -17.77
C SER A 50 -10.47 -13.58 -17.86
N ALA A 51 -11.08 -14.50 -18.63
CA ALA A 51 -12.53 -14.62 -18.74
C ALA A 51 -13.19 -14.98 -17.40
N VAL A 52 -12.56 -15.86 -16.61
CA VAL A 52 -13.04 -16.16 -15.26
C VAL A 52 -12.81 -15.00 -14.31
N TRP A 53 -11.64 -14.35 -14.38
CA TRP A 53 -11.27 -13.26 -13.47
C TRP A 53 -12.20 -12.05 -13.59
N VAL A 54 -12.60 -11.64 -14.81
CA VAL A 54 -13.46 -10.46 -15.02
C VAL A 54 -14.85 -10.60 -14.38
N GLU A 55 -15.33 -11.83 -14.17
CA GLU A 55 -16.61 -12.12 -13.51
C GLU A 55 -16.51 -12.09 -11.97
N THR A 56 -15.29 -11.97 -11.42
CA THR A 56 -15.09 -11.95 -9.97
C THR A 56 -15.45 -10.61 -9.34
N LYS A 57 -15.73 -10.64 -8.03
CA LYS A 57 -15.91 -9.41 -7.24
C LYS A 57 -14.68 -8.52 -7.24
N HIS A 58 -13.48 -9.09 -7.30
CA HIS A 58 -12.24 -8.31 -7.37
C HIS A 58 -12.20 -7.44 -8.64
N ALA A 59 -12.44 -8.04 -9.81
CA ALA A 59 -12.47 -7.29 -11.07
C ALA A 59 -13.57 -6.22 -11.09
N ALA A 60 -14.79 -6.57 -10.66
CA ALA A 60 -15.91 -5.62 -10.61
C ALA A 60 -15.63 -4.43 -9.68
N SER A 61 -15.01 -4.69 -8.51
CA SER A 61 -14.80 -3.68 -7.48
C SER A 61 -13.98 -2.47 -7.94
N PHE A 62 -13.06 -2.66 -8.89
CA PHE A 62 -12.29 -1.57 -9.49
C PHE A 62 -13.16 -0.46 -10.09
N ARG A 63 -14.40 -0.76 -10.50
CA ARG A 63 -15.31 0.19 -11.14
C ARG A 63 -16.53 0.53 -10.29
N THR A 64 -17.05 -0.44 -9.55
CA THR A 64 -18.36 -0.30 -8.89
C THR A 64 -18.29 0.06 -7.42
N LEU A 65 -17.26 -0.41 -6.69
CA LEU A 65 -17.26 -0.32 -5.22
C LEU A 65 -17.30 1.13 -4.73
N GLU A 66 -16.48 2.00 -5.32
CA GLU A 66 -16.41 3.43 -4.95
C GLU A 66 -17.73 4.19 -5.15
N GLN A 67 -18.63 3.67 -5.99
CA GLN A 67 -19.94 4.29 -6.28
C GLN A 67 -21.00 3.91 -5.24
N GLU A 68 -20.75 2.90 -4.40
CA GLU A 68 -21.70 2.47 -3.39
C GLU A 68 -21.85 3.54 -2.31
N LYS A 69 -23.09 3.90 -1.96
CA LYS A 69 -23.37 4.89 -0.90
C LYS A 69 -22.66 4.57 0.42
N LYS A 70 -22.57 3.27 0.76
CA LYS A 70 -21.92 2.77 1.97
C LYS A 70 -20.44 3.13 2.05
N VAL A 71 -19.74 3.23 0.91
CA VAL A 71 -18.34 3.66 0.88
C VAL A 71 -18.20 5.11 1.36
N GLY A 72 -19.08 6.00 0.90
CA GLY A 72 -19.07 7.41 1.34
C GLY A 72 -19.30 7.54 2.85
N GLU A 73 -20.19 6.71 3.40
CA GLU A 73 -20.44 6.64 4.85
C GLU A 73 -19.20 6.15 5.62
N ILE A 74 -18.52 5.09 5.14
CA ILE A 74 -17.29 4.57 5.74
C ILE A 74 -16.18 5.62 5.72
N LEU A 75 -15.94 6.26 4.57
CA LEU A 75 -14.92 7.31 4.44
C LEU A 75 -15.19 8.47 5.41
N THR A 76 -16.45 8.90 5.52
CA THR A 76 -16.86 9.96 6.45
C THR A 76 -16.61 9.56 7.91
N ASN A 77 -16.99 8.33 8.29
CA ASN A 77 -16.78 7.82 9.65
C ASN A 77 -15.31 7.68 10.02
N LEU A 78 -14.45 7.40 9.03
CA LEU A 78 -12.99 7.36 9.19
C LEU A 78 -12.32 8.75 9.10
N GLY A 79 -13.09 9.81 8.88
CA GLY A 79 -12.55 11.17 8.70
C GLY A 79 -11.76 11.37 7.40
N LEU A 80 -11.90 10.46 6.44
CA LEU A 80 -11.23 10.50 5.14
C LEU A 80 -12.05 11.33 4.15
N LYS A 81 -11.36 12.16 3.38
CA LYS A 81 -11.98 13.01 2.34
C LYS A 81 -11.63 12.50 0.96
N GLY A 82 -12.55 12.71 0.00
CA GLY A 82 -12.32 12.39 -1.40
C GLY A 82 -12.78 10.99 -1.76
N SER A 83 -11.86 10.18 -2.27
CA SER A 83 -12.16 8.99 -3.06
C SER A 83 -11.37 7.79 -2.52
N MET A 84 -11.92 6.58 -2.63
CA MET A 84 -11.24 5.36 -2.17
C MET A 84 -9.91 5.14 -2.89
N ARG A 85 -9.81 5.54 -4.17
CA ARG A 85 -8.55 5.44 -4.95
C ARG A 85 -7.40 6.25 -4.38
N ARG A 86 -7.69 7.32 -3.63
CA ARG A 86 -6.70 8.23 -3.05
C ARG A 86 -6.57 8.08 -1.53
N ALA A 87 -7.41 7.25 -0.92
CA ALA A 87 -7.35 6.96 0.49
C ALA A 87 -6.40 5.77 0.70
N GLU A 88 -5.22 6.04 1.25
CA GLU A 88 -4.16 5.06 1.53
C GLU A 88 -4.67 3.72 2.12
N PRO A 89 -5.49 3.70 3.21
CA PRO A 89 -5.94 2.43 3.80
C PRO A 89 -6.90 1.64 2.89
N CYS A 90 -7.55 2.29 1.93
CA CYS A 90 -8.43 1.63 0.96
C CYS A 90 -7.64 1.11 -0.24
N GLN A 91 -6.62 1.87 -0.64
CA GLN A 91 -5.81 1.62 -1.82
C GLN A 91 -5.02 0.32 -1.73
N GLY A 92 -4.44 0.03 -0.56
CA GLY A 92 -3.57 -1.14 -0.36
C GLY A 92 -4.22 -2.50 -0.64
N CYS A 93 -5.56 -2.59 -0.58
CA CYS A 93 -6.28 -3.85 -0.81
C CYS A 93 -7.20 -3.81 -2.04
N HIS A 94 -7.78 -2.66 -2.38
CA HIS A 94 -8.79 -2.57 -3.45
C HIS A 94 -8.24 -2.12 -4.80
N TYR A 95 -7.01 -1.61 -4.85
CA TYR A 95 -6.41 -1.11 -6.08
C TYR A 95 -4.97 -1.60 -6.24
N THR A 96 -4.55 -1.68 -7.50
CA THR A 96 -3.16 -1.88 -7.88
C THR A 96 -2.80 -0.72 -8.78
N MET A 97 -1.88 0.13 -8.32
CA MET A 97 -1.62 1.44 -8.94
C MET A 97 -0.63 1.34 -10.08
N GLN A 98 -0.98 1.89 -11.23
CA GLN A 98 -0.17 1.88 -12.42
C GLN A 98 0.20 3.31 -12.79
N MET A 99 1.47 3.55 -13.13
CA MET A 99 1.88 4.85 -13.69
C MET A 99 1.15 5.14 -15.01
N VAL A 100 0.39 6.23 -15.04
CA VAL A 100 -0.25 6.79 -16.23
C VAL A 100 0.15 8.26 -16.37
N ASN A 101 0.77 8.63 -17.50
CA ASN A 101 1.21 10.00 -17.79
C ASN A 101 2.11 10.63 -16.69
N GLY A 102 2.93 9.82 -16.01
CA GLY A 102 3.81 10.29 -14.95
C GLY A 102 3.16 10.39 -13.56
N TYR A 103 1.93 9.88 -13.41
CA TYR A 103 1.22 9.83 -12.12
C TYR A 103 0.88 8.38 -11.76
N PRO A 104 1.11 7.93 -10.51
CA PRO A 104 0.73 6.60 -10.04
C PRO A 104 -0.78 6.43 -9.86
#